data_AF-A0A4Q0MAR9-F1
#
_entry.id   AF-A0A4Q0MAR9-F1
#
_cell.length_a   1.000
_cell.length_b   1.000
_cell.length_c   1.000
_cell.angle_alpha   90.00
_cell.angle_beta   90.00
_cell.angle_gamma   90.00
#
_symmetry.space_group_name_H-M   'P 1'
#
loop_
_entity.id
_entity.type
_entity.pdbx_description
1 polymer ?
#
loop_
_entity_poly.entity_id
_entity_poly.type
_entity_poly.pdbx_seq_one_letter_code
_entity_poly.pdbx_strand_id
1 'polypeptide(L)'
;MIKISFCTTVMNRLSHLKETLPANLHDNEDCADLEFVILDYNSDDGLEDYIYANYRREIYSKRIVYFRSKTSKYFNRSHSRNLAFKLARGRILCNIDADNYTGKGFASYVKKMFDSDGNIFLSAIGSMQMGRRDCLGRICLLKEDFFKIGGFDERMNSYGFEDYDLVNRLSMAGLKNTIITERNFLTAIEHANVERLKNEAPVNSVRGLYINYISASHSELLITFNDLHVQTAVIQNNRALNSVSAVNRTFNKYEISVAGNEWITYESFTHDGLLILKNLTNTVRTFDIKHDGNLVEANKSGPTFYRIESPGFQEHVLLFYCETTNRFIMDSNLRNKLIYVNPDGFGKDLVFKNFVKDDMVVIS
;
A
#
# COMPACT_ATOMS: atom_id res chain seq x y z
N MET A 1 29.26 -15.80 -4.16
CA MET A 1 27.83 -16.12 -3.91
C MET A 1 27.03 -14.82 -4.04
N ILE A 2 25.81 -14.90 -4.58
CA ILE A 2 24.95 -13.71 -4.77
C ILE A 2 24.41 -13.26 -3.40
N LYS A 3 24.56 -11.98 -3.10
CA LYS A 3 24.06 -11.37 -1.87
C LYS A 3 22.57 -11.06 -1.98
N ILE A 4 21.82 -11.31 -0.92
CA ILE A 4 20.39 -11.03 -0.80
C ILE A 4 20.11 -10.05 0.34
N SER A 5 19.12 -9.17 0.15
CA SER A 5 18.65 -8.24 1.17
C SER A 5 17.17 -8.47 1.44
N PHE A 6 16.84 -8.83 2.67
CA PHE A 6 15.47 -8.81 3.17
C PHE A 6 15.18 -7.42 3.71
N CYS A 7 14.25 -6.72 3.08
CA CYS A 7 13.92 -5.34 3.38
C CYS A 7 12.57 -5.30 4.09
N THR A 8 12.56 -4.75 5.30
CA THR A 8 11.37 -4.61 6.13
C THR A 8 11.17 -3.15 6.47
N THR A 9 10.05 -2.60 5.99
CA THR A 9 9.62 -1.24 6.31
C THR A 9 8.68 -1.28 7.51
N VAL A 10 8.85 -0.35 8.45
CA VAL A 10 8.15 -0.37 9.73
C VAL A 10 7.71 1.03 10.10
N MET A 11 6.42 1.22 10.39
CA MET A 11 5.90 2.43 11.00
C MET A 11 4.89 2.05 12.08
N ASN A 12 5.27 2.21 13.35
CA ASN A 12 4.44 1.91 14.51
C ASN A 12 3.94 0.45 14.58
N ARG A 13 4.85 -0.49 14.30
CA ARG A 13 4.62 -1.94 14.29
C ARG A 13 5.67 -2.71 15.10
N LEU A 14 6.20 -2.10 16.15
CA LEU A 14 7.22 -2.72 17.01
C LEU A 14 6.78 -4.07 17.58
N SER A 15 5.50 -4.22 17.98
CA SER A 15 4.98 -5.49 18.48
C SER A 15 5.17 -6.64 17.48
N HIS A 16 4.83 -6.41 16.21
CA HIS A 16 5.01 -7.41 15.15
C HIS A 16 6.49 -7.70 14.89
N LEU A 17 7.32 -6.66 14.81
CA LEU A 17 8.74 -6.84 14.54
C LEU A 17 9.46 -7.57 15.68
N LYS A 18 9.04 -7.38 16.93
CA LYS A 18 9.55 -8.12 18.10
C LYS A 18 9.35 -9.63 17.97
N GLU A 19 8.26 -10.05 17.34
CA GLU A 19 7.97 -11.46 17.13
C GLU A 19 8.69 -12.01 15.90
N THR A 20 8.67 -11.28 14.78
CA THR A 20 9.14 -11.81 13.49
C THR A 20 10.65 -11.70 13.31
N LEU A 21 11.29 -10.61 13.74
CA LEU A 21 12.72 -10.37 13.48
C LEU A 21 13.64 -11.44 14.11
N PRO A 22 13.48 -11.83 15.40
CA PRO A 22 14.28 -12.92 15.97
C PRO A 22 14.11 -14.24 15.21
N ALA A 23 12.87 -14.59 14.87
CA ALA A 23 12.55 -15.82 14.14
C ALA A 23 13.18 -15.80 12.74
N ASN A 24 13.02 -14.70 12.01
CA ASN A 24 13.53 -14.55 10.65
C ASN A 24 15.07 -14.58 10.59
N LEU A 25 15.74 -13.99 11.60
CA LEU A 25 17.20 -14.07 11.74
C LEU A 25 17.68 -15.51 11.92
N HIS A 26 17.04 -16.24 12.83
CA HIS A 26 17.37 -17.65 13.12
C HIS A 26 17.08 -18.56 11.92
N ASP A 27 15.91 -18.40 11.31
CA ASP A 27 15.45 -19.20 10.16
C ASP A 27 16.40 -19.14 8.95
N ASN A 28 17.23 -18.10 8.85
CA ASN A 28 18.14 -17.90 7.74
C ASN A 28 19.61 -17.78 8.18
N GLU A 29 19.96 -18.20 9.39
CA GLU A 29 21.31 -18.09 9.96
C GLU A 29 22.38 -18.81 9.12
N ASP A 30 21.97 -19.83 8.36
CA ASP A 30 22.78 -20.61 7.43
C ASP A 30 23.20 -19.83 6.17
N CYS A 31 22.50 -18.75 5.83
CA CYS A 31 22.82 -17.91 4.66
C CYS A 31 23.70 -16.73 5.06
N ALA A 32 25.03 -16.89 4.99
CA ALA A 32 26.00 -15.84 5.33
C ALA A 32 25.87 -14.56 4.48
N ASP A 33 25.50 -14.66 3.20
CA ASP A 33 25.33 -13.52 2.28
C ASP A 33 23.93 -12.87 2.35
N LEU A 34 23.26 -12.96 3.49
CA LEU A 34 21.98 -12.29 3.74
C LEU A 34 22.18 -11.11 4.70
N GLU A 35 21.58 -9.98 4.37
CA GLU A 35 21.35 -8.87 5.29
C GLU A 35 19.87 -8.56 5.45
N PHE A 36 19.50 -8.09 6.63
CA PHE A 36 18.20 -7.57 6.98
C PHE A 36 18.28 -6.04 7.00
N VAL A 37 17.61 -5.39 6.05
CA VAL A 37 17.48 -3.94 5.98
C VAL A 37 16.19 -3.57 6.70
N ILE A 38 16.31 -2.96 7.87
CA ILE A 38 15.17 -2.48 8.65
C ILE A 38 15.07 -0.97 8.42
N LEU A 39 13.98 -0.53 7.79
CA LEU A 39 13.66 0.89 7.61
C LEU A 39 12.56 1.27 8.61
N ASP A 40 12.95 1.99 9.65
CA ASP A 40 12.03 2.73 10.51
C ASP A 40 11.54 3.98 9.77
N TYR A 41 10.29 3.93 9.33
CA TYR A 41 9.62 4.98 8.58
C TYR A 41 8.93 5.97 9.52
N ASN A 42 9.74 6.56 10.41
CA ASN A 42 9.35 7.57 11.39
C ASN A 42 8.38 7.05 12.49
N SER A 43 8.69 5.88 13.07
CA SER A 43 7.94 5.33 14.20
C SER A 43 8.14 6.14 15.48
N ASP A 44 7.12 6.15 16.34
CA ASP A 44 7.11 6.76 17.68
C ASP A 44 6.84 5.74 18.81
N ASP A 45 6.78 4.44 18.46
CA ASP A 45 6.48 3.32 19.38
C ASP A 45 7.70 2.72 20.08
N GLY A 46 8.87 3.38 20.01
CA GLY A 46 10.12 2.92 20.62
C GLY A 46 10.93 1.94 19.78
N LEU A 47 10.64 1.82 18.48
CA LEU A 47 11.34 0.90 17.57
C LEU A 47 12.87 1.09 17.57
N GLU A 48 13.35 2.32 17.45
CA GLU A 48 14.79 2.61 17.42
C GLU A 48 15.52 2.10 18.68
N ASP A 49 14.97 2.41 19.86
CA ASP A 49 15.52 1.99 21.15
C ASP A 49 15.54 0.47 21.28
N TYR A 50 14.49 -0.20 20.81
CA TYR A 50 14.43 -1.66 20.80
C TYR A 50 15.52 -2.28 19.92
N ILE A 51 15.71 -1.78 18.69
CA ILE A 51 16.75 -2.32 17.79
C ILE A 51 18.14 -2.07 18.39
N TYR A 52 18.38 -0.85 18.90
CA TYR A 52 19.65 -0.48 19.53
C TYR A 52 19.98 -1.38 20.73
N ALA A 53 19.02 -1.66 21.60
CA ALA A 53 19.24 -2.43 22.81
C ALA A 53 19.48 -3.94 22.53
N ASN A 54 18.82 -4.50 21.51
CA ASN A 54 18.74 -5.96 21.35
C ASN A 54 19.63 -6.54 20.23
N TYR A 55 20.00 -5.75 19.21
CA TYR A 55 20.65 -6.28 17.99
C TYR A 55 22.02 -5.66 17.67
N ARG A 56 22.73 -5.16 18.69
CA ARG A 56 24.07 -4.54 18.50
C ARG A 56 25.06 -5.48 17.80
N ARG A 57 25.00 -6.77 18.10
CA ARG A 57 25.87 -7.80 17.50
C ARG A 57 25.59 -7.95 16.00
N GLU A 58 24.32 -8.06 15.63
CA GLU A 58 23.86 -8.21 14.24
C GLU A 58 24.13 -6.95 13.43
N ILE A 59 24.04 -5.77 14.05
CA ILE A 59 24.40 -4.50 13.42
C ILE A 59 25.91 -4.43 13.19
N TYR A 60 26.72 -4.82 14.18
CA TYR A 60 28.19 -4.85 14.04
C TYR A 60 28.64 -5.83 12.95
N SER A 61 28.03 -7.01 12.87
CA SER A 61 28.31 -7.99 11.80
C SER A 61 27.71 -7.61 10.44
N LYS A 62 26.95 -6.50 10.36
CA LYS A 62 26.21 -6.05 9.17
C LYS A 62 25.15 -7.06 8.71
N ARG A 63 24.72 -7.94 9.61
CA ARG A 63 23.58 -8.84 9.42
C ARG A 63 22.27 -8.08 9.47
N ILE A 64 22.16 -7.10 10.36
CA ILE A 64 21.13 -6.07 10.33
C ILE A 64 21.76 -4.76 9.88
N VAL A 65 21.07 -4.01 9.04
CA VAL A 65 21.36 -2.61 8.75
C VAL A 65 20.08 -1.83 9.06
N TYR A 66 20.18 -0.88 9.97
CA TYR A 66 19.05 -0.08 10.42
C TYR A 66 19.10 1.32 9.79
N PHE A 67 17.98 1.75 9.25
CA PHE A 67 17.78 3.10 8.73
C PHE A 67 16.55 3.71 9.36
N ARG A 68 16.60 5.02 9.64
CA ARG A 68 15.44 5.77 10.12
C ARG A 68 15.18 7.00 9.25
N SER A 69 13.97 7.09 8.71
CA SER A 69 13.42 8.31 8.14
C SER A 69 12.77 9.16 9.23
N LYS A 70 12.77 10.48 9.05
CA LYS A 70 12.11 11.45 9.96
C LYS A 70 11.17 12.41 9.24
N THR A 71 10.93 12.21 7.94
CA THR A 71 10.29 13.20 7.06
C THR A 71 8.79 12.97 6.91
N SER A 72 8.36 11.71 6.82
CA SER A 72 6.96 11.36 6.58
C SER A 72 6.14 11.28 7.86
N LYS A 73 5.01 12.00 7.90
CA LYS A 73 4.02 11.95 8.99
C LYS A 73 3.12 10.70 8.93
N TYR A 74 2.87 10.21 7.73
CA TYR A 74 1.99 9.07 7.47
C TYR A 74 2.74 8.00 6.69
N PHE A 75 2.26 6.77 6.77
CA PHE A 75 2.90 5.66 6.09
C PHE A 75 2.64 5.75 4.59
N ASN A 76 3.71 5.68 3.79
CA ASN A 76 3.62 5.57 2.34
C ASN A 76 4.34 4.28 1.93
N ARG A 77 3.58 3.27 1.51
CA ARG A 77 4.10 1.93 1.19
C ARG A 77 5.06 1.95 0.02
N SER A 78 4.64 2.54 -1.10
CA SER A 78 5.46 2.61 -2.31
C SER A 78 6.79 3.31 -2.05
N HIS A 79 6.75 4.49 -1.41
CA HIS A 79 7.94 5.26 -1.08
C HIS A 79 8.86 4.55 -0.08
N SER A 80 8.31 4.05 1.03
CA SER A 80 9.13 3.36 2.05
C SER A 80 9.80 2.11 1.51
N ARG A 81 9.11 1.30 0.68
CA ARG A 81 9.69 0.11 0.04
C ARG A 81 10.75 0.50 -0.99
N ASN A 82 10.49 1.53 -1.80
CA ASN A 82 11.48 2.12 -2.70
C ASN A 82 12.76 2.54 -1.97
N LEU A 83 12.61 3.27 -0.87
CA LEU A 83 13.72 3.73 -0.03
C LEU A 83 14.51 2.54 0.53
N ALA A 84 13.84 1.57 1.14
CA ALA A 84 14.49 0.37 1.69
C ALA A 84 15.26 -0.42 0.61
N PHE A 85 14.69 -0.58 -0.58
CA PHE A 85 15.33 -1.28 -1.70
C PHE A 85 16.52 -0.52 -2.29
N LYS A 86 16.48 0.83 -2.30
CA LYS A 86 17.65 1.65 -2.70
C LYS A 86 18.81 1.49 -1.70
N LEU A 87 18.49 1.46 -0.41
CA LEU A 87 19.46 1.33 0.70
C LEU A 87 20.09 -0.07 0.80
N ALA A 88 19.41 -1.10 0.31
CA ALA A 88 19.89 -2.48 0.29
C ALA A 88 21.14 -2.67 -0.57
N ARG A 89 22.05 -3.56 -0.14
CA ARG A 89 23.32 -3.88 -0.85
C ARG A 89 23.26 -5.20 -1.63
N GLY A 90 22.24 -6.01 -1.40
CA GLY A 90 22.01 -7.27 -2.09
C GLY A 90 21.76 -7.05 -3.58
N ARG A 91 22.20 -8.02 -4.38
CA ARG A 91 21.83 -8.09 -5.79
C ARG A 91 20.40 -8.63 -5.93
N ILE A 92 19.95 -9.49 -5.02
CA ILE A 92 18.55 -9.89 -4.88
C ILE A 92 17.93 -9.04 -3.77
N LEU A 93 16.78 -8.43 -4.07
CA LEU A 93 15.97 -7.69 -3.13
C LEU A 93 14.73 -8.50 -2.79
N CYS A 94 14.31 -8.50 -1.53
CA CYS A 94 13.07 -9.12 -1.09
C CYS A 94 12.34 -8.20 -0.13
N ASN A 95 11.06 -7.90 -0.39
CA ASN A 95 10.20 -7.23 0.58
C ASN A 95 9.65 -8.25 1.59
N ILE A 96 9.80 -7.95 2.88
CA ILE A 96 9.25 -8.72 4.00
C ILE A 96 8.55 -7.74 4.94
N ASP A 97 7.23 -7.81 5.02
CA ASP A 97 6.46 -6.95 5.92
C ASP A 97 6.79 -7.26 7.41
N ALA A 98 6.54 -6.32 8.32
CA ALA A 98 6.97 -6.45 9.72
C ALA A 98 6.28 -7.59 10.50
N ASP A 99 5.12 -8.04 10.02
CA ASP A 99 4.31 -9.15 10.56
C ASP A 99 4.56 -10.48 9.85
N ASN A 100 5.51 -10.53 8.91
CA ASN A 100 5.74 -11.68 8.07
C ASN A 100 6.89 -12.55 8.59
N TYR A 101 6.63 -13.86 8.70
CA TYR A 101 7.67 -14.86 8.95
C TYR A 101 8.29 -15.34 7.64
N THR A 102 9.62 -15.41 7.56
CA THR A 102 10.32 -15.88 6.36
C THR A 102 10.21 -17.40 6.23
N GLY A 103 10.26 -18.13 7.35
CA GLY A 103 10.39 -19.58 7.37
C GLY A 103 11.83 -20.04 7.14
N LYS A 104 12.16 -21.20 7.74
CA LYS A 104 13.51 -21.78 7.67
C LYS A 104 14.00 -21.99 6.23
N GLY A 105 15.18 -21.46 5.93
CA GLY A 105 15.86 -21.64 4.64
C GLY A 105 15.30 -20.81 3.48
N PHE A 106 14.45 -19.80 3.75
CA PHE A 106 13.85 -18.99 2.69
C PHE A 106 14.89 -18.27 1.82
N ALA A 107 15.93 -17.70 2.42
CA ALA A 107 17.00 -17.04 1.66
C ALA A 107 17.72 -18.02 0.71
N SER A 108 17.99 -19.23 1.18
CA SER A 108 18.61 -20.31 0.38
C SER A 108 17.69 -20.74 -0.76
N TYR A 109 16.36 -20.83 -0.52
CA TYR A 109 15.36 -21.08 -1.56
C TYR A 109 15.39 -19.98 -2.64
N VAL A 110 15.31 -18.71 -2.24
CA VAL A 110 15.31 -17.58 -3.19
C VAL A 110 16.59 -17.59 -4.04
N LYS A 111 17.76 -17.76 -3.42
CA LYS A 111 19.05 -17.84 -4.15
C LYS A 111 19.04 -18.96 -5.17
N LYS A 112 18.57 -20.16 -4.81
CA LYS A 112 18.47 -21.31 -5.72
C LYS A 112 17.59 -21.00 -6.94
N MET A 113 16.50 -20.25 -6.77
CA MET A 113 15.62 -19.88 -7.88
C MET A 113 16.32 -18.94 -8.86
N PHE A 114 17.01 -17.90 -8.37
CA PHE A 114 17.78 -16.97 -9.23
C PHE A 114 19.04 -17.58 -9.83
N ASP A 115 19.66 -18.56 -9.17
CA ASP A 115 20.78 -19.32 -9.73
C ASP A 115 20.31 -20.23 -10.89
N SER A 116 19.03 -20.63 -10.89
CA SER A 116 18.45 -21.50 -11.93
C SER A 116 17.96 -20.71 -13.16
N ASP A 117 17.43 -19.52 -12.95
CA ASP A 117 16.97 -18.62 -14.01
C ASP A 117 17.11 -17.16 -13.57
N GLY A 118 17.89 -16.37 -14.33
CA GLY A 118 18.10 -14.96 -14.04
C GLY A 118 17.00 -14.04 -14.57
N ASN A 119 16.07 -14.52 -15.40
CA ASN A 119 15.01 -13.72 -16.01
C ASN A 119 13.65 -13.92 -15.31
N ILE A 120 13.68 -14.01 -13.98
CA ILE A 120 12.50 -14.23 -13.15
C ILE A 120 12.37 -13.15 -12.07
N PHE A 121 11.18 -13.09 -11.50
CA PHE A 121 10.99 -12.58 -10.14
C PHE A 121 10.09 -13.56 -9.39
N LEU A 122 10.13 -13.53 -8.06
CA LEU A 122 9.27 -14.35 -7.22
C LEU A 122 8.21 -13.47 -6.58
N SER A 123 6.97 -13.96 -6.49
CA SER A 123 5.90 -13.26 -5.76
C SER A 123 4.97 -14.24 -5.05
N ALA A 124 4.38 -13.78 -3.95
CA ALA A 124 3.24 -14.46 -3.34
C ALA A 124 1.92 -14.17 -4.09
N ILE A 125 1.91 -13.22 -5.04
CA ILE A 125 0.71 -12.90 -5.83
C ILE A 125 0.35 -14.10 -6.71
N GLY A 126 -0.81 -14.70 -6.44
CA GLY A 126 -1.25 -15.97 -7.03
C GLY A 126 -1.38 -17.10 -6.01
N SER A 127 -0.74 -16.98 -4.83
CA SER A 127 -0.91 -17.93 -3.71
C SER A 127 -2.29 -17.80 -3.03
N MET A 128 -3.10 -16.81 -3.42
CA MET A 128 -4.45 -16.59 -2.87
C MET A 128 -5.39 -17.78 -3.05
N GLN A 129 -5.20 -18.57 -4.11
CA GLN A 129 -5.95 -19.82 -4.33
C GLN A 129 -5.68 -20.86 -3.22
N MET A 130 -4.63 -20.65 -2.42
CA MET A 130 -4.24 -21.47 -1.28
C MET A 130 -4.65 -20.87 0.08
N GLY A 131 -5.51 -19.84 0.08
CA GLY A 131 -6.10 -19.25 1.29
C GLY A 131 -5.20 -18.27 2.06
N ARG A 132 -4.14 -17.74 1.44
CA ARG A 132 -3.09 -16.96 2.13
C ARG A 132 -3.01 -15.55 1.56
N ARG A 133 -3.53 -14.58 2.31
CA ARG A 133 -3.68 -13.17 1.86
C ARG A 133 -2.67 -12.22 2.50
N ASP A 134 -2.02 -12.62 3.60
CA ASP A 134 -1.26 -11.69 4.45
C ASP A 134 0.25 -11.68 4.14
N CYS A 135 0.68 -12.32 3.05
CA CYS A 135 2.06 -12.27 2.54
C CYS A 135 2.14 -11.72 1.10
N LEU A 136 1.09 -11.08 0.58
CA LEU A 136 1.04 -10.64 -0.83
C LEU A 136 2.15 -9.64 -1.18
N GLY A 137 2.63 -8.86 -0.20
CA GLY A 137 3.78 -7.98 -0.36
C GLY A 137 5.13 -8.69 -0.49
N ARG A 138 5.18 -10.03 -0.34
CA ARG A 138 6.41 -10.80 -0.51
C ARG A 138 6.76 -10.92 -1.99
N ILE A 139 7.69 -10.08 -2.41
CA ILE A 139 8.22 -10.04 -3.77
C ILE A 139 9.74 -10.10 -3.68
N CYS A 140 10.36 -11.00 -4.46
CA CYS A 140 11.80 -11.09 -4.61
C CYS A 140 12.18 -10.83 -6.07
N LEU A 141 13.18 -9.98 -6.32
CA LEU A 141 13.61 -9.61 -7.66
C LEU A 141 15.08 -9.21 -7.68
N LEU A 142 15.69 -9.18 -8.86
CA LEU A 142 17.02 -8.60 -9.00
C LEU A 142 16.95 -7.08 -8.86
N LYS A 143 17.95 -6.53 -8.18
CA LYS A 143 18.10 -5.08 -7.98
C LYS A 143 18.13 -4.36 -9.33
N GLU A 144 18.80 -4.91 -10.34
CA GLU A 144 18.84 -4.31 -11.68
C GLU A 144 17.46 -4.16 -12.32
N ASP A 145 16.59 -5.17 -12.20
CA ASP A 145 15.23 -5.13 -12.73
C ASP A 145 14.35 -4.13 -11.98
N PHE A 146 14.48 -4.05 -10.66
CA PHE A 146 13.77 -3.06 -9.85
C PHE A 146 14.05 -1.63 -10.30
N PHE A 147 15.33 -1.30 -10.51
CA PHE A 147 15.74 0.02 -10.98
C PHE A 147 15.33 0.27 -12.45
N LYS A 148 15.39 -0.76 -13.29
CA LYS A 148 14.99 -0.69 -14.71
C LYS A 148 13.54 -0.28 -14.91
N ILE A 149 12.64 -0.64 -13.98
CA ILE A 149 11.21 -0.28 -14.04
C ILE A 149 10.86 0.93 -13.15
N GLY A 150 11.84 1.57 -12.52
CA GLY A 150 11.63 2.76 -11.68
C GLY A 150 11.02 2.47 -10.30
N GLY A 151 11.12 1.23 -9.82
CA GLY A 151 10.63 0.82 -8.49
C GLY A 151 9.11 0.67 -8.38
N PHE A 152 8.59 0.77 -7.16
CA PHE A 152 7.16 0.92 -6.86
C PHE A 152 6.67 2.30 -7.33
N ASP A 153 5.43 2.39 -7.80
CA ASP A 153 4.85 3.64 -8.30
C ASP A 153 4.47 4.57 -7.13
N GLU A 154 5.20 5.68 -6.96
CA GLU A 154 4.98 6.58 -5.81
C GLU A 154 3.75 7.47 -5.96
N ARG A 155 3.07 7.41 -7.11
CA ARG A 155 1.71 7.97 -7.25
C ARG A 155 0.71 7.21 -6.38
N MET A 156 0.99 5.94 -6.06
CA MET A 156 0.18 5.13 -5.15
C MET A 156 0.56 5.43 -3.70
N ASN A 157 -0.22 6.30 -3.06
CA ASN A 157 0.07 6.85 -1.73
C ASN A 157 -0.92 6.37 -0.64
N SER A 158 -1.78 5.41 -0.96
CA SER A 158 -2.72 4.78 -0.03
C SER A 158 -2.49 3.27 0.09
N TYR A 159 -3.34 2.59 0.86
CA TYR A 159 -3.27 1.14 1.04
C TYR A 159 -3.71 0.34 -0.20
N GLY A 160 -2.89 -0.63 -0.62
CA GLY A 160 -3.26 -1.73 -1.50
C GLY A 160 -2.94 -1.51 -2.98
N PHE A 161 -2.83 -2.60 -3.73
CA PHE A 161 -2.56 -2.65 -5.19
C PHE A 161 -1.15 -2.25 -5.67
N GLU A 162 -0.28 -1.70 -4.83
CA GLU A 162 1.09 -1.36 -5.19
C GLU A 162 1.93 -2.58 -5.57
N ASP A 163 1.73 -3.71 -4.89
CA ASP A 163 2.42 -4.97 -5.17
C ASP A 163 1.94 -5.59 -6.49
N TYR A 164 0.64 -5.50 -6.77
CA TYR A 164 0.07 -5.97 -8.04
C TYR A 164 0.61 -5.16 -9.22
N ASP A 165 0.68 -3.83 -9.07
CA ASP A 165 1.27 -2.95 -10.07
C ASP A 165 2.73 -3.29 -10.35
N LEU A 166 3.55 -3.49 -9.31
CA LEU A 166 4.94 -3.90 -9.49
C LEU A 166 5.05 -5.23 -10.25
N VAL A 167 4.29 -6.25 -9.85
CA VAL A 167 4.26 -7.58 -10.52
C VAL A 167 3.83 -7.48 -11.97
N ASN A 168 2.81 -6.66 -12.26
CA ASN A 168 2.34 -6.41 -13.62
C ASN A 168 3.43 -5.76 -14.47
N ARG A 169 4.11 -4.72 -13.95
CA ARG A 169 5.17 -4.01 -14.68
C ARG A 169 6.42 -4.86 -14.89
N LEU A 170 6.81 -5.69 -13.93
CA LEU A 170 7.88 -6.68 -14.10
C LEU A 170 7.55 -7.66 -15.23
N SER A 171 6.30 -8.16 -15.26
CA SER A 171 5.84 -9.07 -16.31
C SER A 171 5.80 -8.40 -17.69
N MET A 172 5.34 -7.14 -17.77
CA MET A 172 5.37 -6.34 -19.00
C MET A 172 6.81 -6.04 -19.47
N ALA A 173 7.78 -5.98 -18.55
CA ALA A 173 9.20 -5.85 -18.86
C ALA A 173 9.85 -7.14 -19.40
N GLY A 174 9.09 -8.25 -19.49
CA GLY A 174 9.53 -9.53 -20.04
C GLY A 174 10.06 -10.53 -19.00
N LEU A 175 9.94 -10.23 -17.71
CA LEU A 175 10.33 -11.14 -16.64
C LEU A 175 9.22 -12.17 -16.36
N LYS A 176 9.62 -13.39 -15.99
CA LYS A 176 8.68 -14.45 -15.63
C LYS A 176 8.35 -14.40 -14.13
N ASN A 177 7.07 -14.33 -13.79
CA ASN A 177 6.63 -14.50 -12.41
C ASN A 177 6.73 -15.97 -11.98
N THR A 178 7.50 -16.22 -10.92
CA THR A 178 7.55 -17.51 -10.23
C THR A 178 6.80 -17.40 -8.90
N ILE A 179 5.68 -18.09 -8.79
CA ILE A 179 4.82 -18.01 -7.60
C ILE A 179 5.48 -18.79 -6.46
N ILE A 180 5.64 -18.15 -5.30
CA ILE A 180 6.03 -18.82 -4.06
C ILE A 180 4.82 -19.61 -3.57
N THR A 181 4.97 -20.93 -3.40
CA THR A 181 3.84 -21.81 -3.03
C THR A 181 4.08 -22.58 -1.74
N GLU A 182 5.33 -22.63 -1.30
CA GLU A 182 5.78 -23.35 -0.13
C GLU A 182 5.21 -22.72 1.14
N ARG A 183 4.48 -23.54 1.90
CA ARG A 183 3.66 -23.06 3.02
C ARG A 183 4.47 -22.46 4.16
N ASN A 184 5.68 -22.94 4.38
CA ASN A 184 6.58 -22.40 5.40
C ASN A 184 7.06 -20.99 5.06
N PHE A 185 6.99 -20.55 3.80
CA PHE A 185 7.40 -19.22 3.35
C PHE A 185 6.23 -18.24 3.23
N LEU A 186 5.04 -18.57 3.73
CA LEU A 186 3.83 -17.77 3.56
C LEU A 186 3.02 -17.76 4.87
N THR A 187 3.67 -17.34 5.95
CA THR A 187 3.09 -17.20 7.28
C THR A 187 3.26 -15.75 7.75
N ALA A 188 2.21 -15.19 8.33
CA ALA A 188 2.18 -13.85 8.90
C ALA A 188 1.39 -13.87 10.22
N ILE A 189 1.57 -12.83 11.04
CA ILE A 189 0.75 -12.59 12.23
C ILE A 189 -0.67 -12.19 11.76
N GLU A 190 -1.69 -12.83 12.31
CA GLU A 190 -3.08 -12.47 12.02
C GLU A 190 -3.44 -11.15 12.72
N HIS A 191 -4.01 -10.20 11.98
CA HIS A 191 -4.42 -8.92 12.52
C HIS A 191 -5.68 -8.36 11.81
N ALA A 192 -6.37 -7.43 12.46
CA ALA A 192 -7.56 -6.79 11.92
C ALA A 192 -7.25 -5.78 10.80
N ASN A 193 -8.25 -5.49 9.96
CA ASN A 193 -8.14 -4.48 8.89
C ASN A 193 -7.86 -3.07 9.44
N VAL A 194 -8.41 -2.71 10.60
CA VAL A 194 -8.21 -1.39 11.20
C VAL A 194 -6.73 -1.04 11.37
N GLU A 195 -5.89 -2.03 11.69
CA GLU A 195 -4.46 -1.81 11.84
C GLU A 195 -3.76 -1.50 10.52
N ARG A 196 -4.27 -2.03 9.39
CA ARG A 196 -3.72 -1.77 8.04
C ARG A 196 -3.81 -0.30 7.68
N LEU A 197 -4.88 0.35 8.14
CA LEU A 197 -5.25 1.71 7.77
C LEU A 197 -4.79 2.78 8.78
N LYS A 198 -4.38 2.37 9.99
CA LYS A 198 -4.12 3.27 11.11
C LYS A 198 -3.16 4.43 10.80
N ASN A 199 -2.12 4.20 10.00
CA ASN A 199 -1.11 5.24 9.66
C ASN A 199 -1.26 5.78 8.24
N GLU A 200 -2.33 5.43 7.52
CA GLU A 200 -2.55 5.90 6.15
C GLU A 200 -3.04 7.36 6.17
N ALA A 201 -2.49 8.20 5.29
CA ALA A 201 -2.81 9.63 5.27
C ALA A 201 -4.31 9.90 5.04
N PRO A 202 -5.00 9.24 4.07
CA PRO A 202 -6.42 9.50 3.83
C PRO A 202 -7.30 9.19 5.05
N VAL A 203 -6.95 8.18 5.83
CA VAL A 203 -7.72 7.72 6.99
C VAL A 203 -7.62 8.73 8.14
N ASN A 204 -6.43 9.32 8.32
CA ASN A 204 -6.16 10.30 9.36
C ASN A 204 -6.59 11.73 8.99
N SER A 205 -6.99 11.98 7.74
CA SER A 205 -7.45 13.29 7.28
C SER A 205 -8.96 13.35 7.04
N VAL A 206 -9.70 12.25 7.15
CA VAL A 206 -11.16 12.25 6.96
C VAL A 206 -11.88 13.05 8.05
N ARG A 207 -12.76 13.95 7.60
CA ARG A 207 -13.66 14.75 8.44
C ARG A 207 -15.07 14.16 8.52
N GLY A 208 -15.52 13.52 7.45
CA GLY A 208 -16.86 12.96 7.37
C GLY A 208 -17.07 12.10 6.13
N LEU A 209 -17.84 11.02 6.30
CA LEU A 209 -18.20 10.05 5.28
C LEU A 209 -19.71 10.07 5.10
N TYR A 210 -20.15 10.13 3.86
CA TYR A 210 -21.57 10.20 3.53
C TYR A 210 -21.91 9.27 2.37
N ILE A 211 -23.14 8.78 2.37
CA ILE A 211 -23.67 7.93 1.32
C ILE A 211 -25.05 8.40 0.88
N ASN A 212 -25.26 8.45 -0.42
CA ASN A 212 -26.57 8.68 -1.04
C ASN A 212 -26.96 7.44 -1.85
N TYR A 213 -28.18 6.96 -1.67
CA TYR A 213 -28.70 5.82 -2.43
C TYR A 213 -29.22 6.29 -3.80
N ILE A 214 -28.78 5.64 -4.88
CA ILE A 214 -29.23 5.96 -6.25
C ILE A 214 -30.18 4.87 -6.76
N SER A 215 -29.77 3.60 -6.67
CA SER A 215 -30.55 2.46 -7.17
C SER A 215 -30.05 1.15 -6.52
N ALA A 216 -30.72 0.04 -6.83
CA ALA A 216 -30.34 -1.27 -6.29
C ALA A 216 -28.89 -1.70 -6.62
N SER A 217 -28.28 -1.09 -7.64
CA SER A 217 -26.90 -1.36 -8.04
C SER A 217 -25.96 -0.17 -7.87
N HIS A 218 -26.44 1.00 -7.44
CA HIS A 218 -25.62 2.21 -7.35
C HIS A 218 -25.86 3.01 -6.07
N SER A 219 -24.79 3.56 -5.53
CA SER A 219 -24.84 4.59 -4.48
C SER A 219 -23.73 5.61 -4.75
N GLU A 220 -23.85 6.79 -4.18
CA GLU A 220 -22.82 7.82 -4.27
C GLU A 220 -22.15 7.97 -2.91
N LEU A 221 -20.82 7.92 -2.89
CA LEU A 221 -20.02 8.24 -1.72
C LEU A 221 -19.53 9.69 -1.83
N LEU A 222 -19.52 10.37 -0.69
CA LEU A 222 -18.92 11.69 -0.50
C LEU A 222 -18.03 11.62 0.73
N ILE A 223 -16.75 11.93 0.57
CA ILE A 223 -15.72 11.90 1.61
C ILE A 223 -15.18 13.31 1.77
N THR A 224 -15.33 13.89 2.95
CA THR A 224 -14.76 15.21 3.27
C THR A 224 -13.47 15.03 4.06
N PHE A 225 -12.48 15.87 3.78
CA PHE A 225 -11.17 15.84 4.45
C PHE A 225 -10.90 17.14 5.23
N ASN A 226 -9.94 17.08 6.16
CA ASN A 226 -9.56 18.19 7.05
C ASN A 226 -8.87 19.34 6.32
N ASP A 227 -8.28 19.07 5.14
CA ASP A 227 -7.64 20.05 4.26
C ASP A 227 -8.63 20.67 3.26
N LEU A 228 -9.94 20.53 3.51
CA LEU A 228 -11.04 21.06 2.72
C LEU A 228 -11.24 20.40 1.34
N HIS A 229 -10.46 19.38 0.99
CA HIS A 229 -10.76 18.56 -0.18
C HIS A 229 -11.96 17.65 0.09
N VAL A 230 -12.67 17.32 -0.99
CA VAL A 230 -13.79 16.37 -0.99
C VAL A 230 -13.63 15.42 -2.16
N GLN A 231 -13.80 14.13 -1.92
CA GLN A 231 -13.81 13.10 -2.96
C GLN A 231 -15.21 12.53 -3.10
N THR A 232 -15.69 12.42 -4.33
CA THR A 232 -16.98 11.78 -4.61
C THR A 232 -16.84 10.72 -5.69
N ALA A 233 -17.59 9.63 -5.56
CA ALA A 233 -17.67 8.60 -6.58
C ALA A 233 -19.00 7.88 -6.52
N VAL A 234 -19.50 7.47 -7.68
CA VAL A 234 -20.62 6.54 -7.77
C VAL A 234 -20.07 5.13 -7.63
N ILE A 235 -20.43 4.44 -6.55
CA ILE A 235 -20.12 3.03 -6.34
C ILE A 235 -21.16 2.16 -7.05
N GLN A 236 -20.68 1.08 -7.65
CA GLN A 236 -21.47 0.15 -8.46
C GLN A 236 -21.34 -1.26 -7.89
N ASN A 237 -22.48 -1.89 -7.57
CA ASN A 237 -22.56 -3.31 -7.28
C ASN A 237 -22.80 -4.07 -8.59
N ASN A 238 -21.75 -4.72 -9.09
CA ASN A 238 -21.74 -5.44 -10.36
C ASN A 238 -22.60 -6.70 -10.35
N ARG A 239 -22.77 -7.33 -9.18
CA ARG A 239 -23.66 -8.49 -9.03
C ARG A 239 -25.12 -8.06 -9.18
N ALA A 240 -25.50 -6.98 -8.50
CA ALA A 240 -26.83 -6.40 -8.62
C ALA A 240 -27.08 -5.90 -10.05
N LEU A 241 -26.13 -5.17 -10.65
CA LEU A 241 -26.24 -4.68 -12.03
C LEU A 241 -26.51 -5.83 -13.01
N ASN A 242 -25.70 -6.89 -12.94
CA ASN A 242 -25.83 -8.06 -13.80
C ASN A 242 -27.13 -8.84 -13.60
N SER A 243 -27.76 -8.74 -12.43
CA SER A 243 -29.08 -9.37 -12.16
C SER A 243 -30.24 -8.60 -12.80
N VAL A 244 -30.08 -7.29 -13.02
CA VAL A 244 -31.11 -6.41 -13.57
C VAL A 244 -30.98 -6.26 -15.10
N SER A 245 -29.76 -6.35 -15.65
CA SER A 245 -29.52 -6.27 -17.10
C SER A 245 -29.56 -7.65 -17.77
N ALA A 246 -30.68 -8.01 -18.40
CA ALA A 246 -30.82 -9.28 -19.13
C ALA A 246 -29.93 -9.39 -20.40
N VAL A 247 -29.38 -8.28 -20.90
CA VAL A 247 -28.82 -8.20 -22.26
C VAL A 247 -27.29 -7.98 -22.32
N ASN A 248 -26.65 -7.51 -21.24
CA ASN A 248 -25.21 -7.20 -21.23
C ASN A 248 -24.53 -7.65 -19.93
N ARG A 249 -24.37 -8.97 -19.76
CA ARG A 249 -23.50 -9.49 -18.68
C ARG A 249 -22.06 -9.11 -18.99
N THR A 250 -21.57 -8.03 -18.36
CA THR A 250 -20.15 -7.69 -18.40
C THR A 250 -19.43 -8.52 -17.35
N PHE A 251 -18.32 -9.14 -17.73
CA PHE A 251 -17.43 -9.81 -16.79
C PHE A 251 -16.71 -8.75 -15.96
N ASN A 252 -17.31 -8.38 -14.83
CA ASN A 252 -16.72 -7.44 -13.89
C ASN A 252 -15.76 -8.19 -12.96
N LYS A 253 -14.50 -7.75 -12.93
CA LYS A 253 -13.43 -8.35 -12.11
C LYS A 253 -13.69 -8.24 -10.60
N TYR A 254 -14.47 -7.24 -10.18
CA TYR A 254 -14.76 -6.94 -8.78
C TYR A 254 -16.28 -6.88 -8.55
N GLU A 255 -16.76 -7.33 -7.39
CA GLU A 255 -18.19 -7.23 -7.05
C GLU A 255 -18.62 -5.78 -6.84
N ILE A 256 -17.79 -4.98 -6.16
CA ILE A 256 -17.98 -3.53 -5.99
C ILE A 256 -16.88 -2.78 -6.76
N SER A 257 -17.28 -1.79 -7.56
CA SER A 257 -16.38 -0.91 -8.31
C SER A 257 -16.84 0.54 -8.27
N VAL A 258 -16.02 1.45 -8.79
CA VAL A 258 -16.41 2.85 -9.02
C VAL A 258 -16.84 3.00 -10.47
N ALA A 259 -18.04 3.51 -10.71
CA ALA A 259 -18.51 3.81 -12.06
C ALA A 259 -17.60 4.87 -12.69
N GLY A 260 -17.12 4.63 -13.91
CA GLY A 260 -16.17 5.50 -14.59
C GLY A 260 -14.69 5.33 -14.17
N ASN A 261 -14.39 4.54 -13.14
CA ASN A 261 -13.03 4.33 -12.60
C ASN A 261 -12.31 5.61 -12.18
N GLU A 262 -13.03 6.56 -11.60
CA GLU A 262 -12.46 7.84 -11.16
C GLU A 262 -13.17 8.35 -9.89
N TRP A 263 -12.38 8.94 -8.99
CA TRP A 263 -12.88 9.79 -7.90
C TRP A 263 -12.86 11.24 -8.36
N ILE A 264 -13.99 11.92 -8.27
CA ILE A 264 -14.08 13.35 -8.60
C ILE A 264 -13.69 14.14 -7.36
N THR A 265 -12.67 14.99 -7.52
CA THR A 265 -12.17 15.87 -6.47
C THR A 265 -12.85 17.24 -6.53
N TYR A 266 -13.27 17.74 -5.37
CA TYR A 266 -13.78 19.08 -5.15
C TYR A 266 -12.98 19.76 -4.04
N GLU A 267 -12.95 21.08 -4.06
CA GLU A 267 -12.66 21.91 -2.90
C GLU A 267 -13.98 22.27 -2.21
N SER A 268 -13.97 22.32 -0.88
CA SER A 268 -15.13 22.69 -0.07
C SER A 268 -14.95 24.02 0.66
N PHE A 269 -16.04 24.79 0.74
CA PHE A 269 -16.12 25.99 1.56
C PHE A 269 -17.53 26.14 2.12
N THR A 270 -17.66 26.91 3.20
CA THR A 270 -18.95 27.17 3.85
C THR A 270 -19.33 28.63 3.68
N HIS A 271 -20.56 28.89 3.22
CA HIS A 271 -21.11 30.23 3.06
C HIS A 271 -22.60 30.21 3.42
N ASP A 272 -23.04 31.14 4.26
CA ASP A 272 -24.43 31.25 4.74
C ASP A 272 -25.02 29.93 5.28
N GLY A 273 -24.20 29.12 5.95
CA GLY A 273 -24.59 27.82 6.51
C GLY A 273 -24.68 26.68 5.49
N LEU A 274 -24.36 26.94 4.21
CA LEU A 274 -24.32 25.96 3.15
C LEU A 274 -22.90 25.43 2.94
N LEU A 275 -22.78 24.13 2.70
CA LEU A 275 -21.55 23.52 2.18
C LEU A 275 -21.54 23.63 0.66
N ILE A 276 -20.53 24.28 0.10
CA ILE A 276 -20.37 24.45 -1.34
C ILE A 276 -19.13 23.67 -1.77
N LEU A 277 -19.30 22.84 -2.80
CA LEU A 277 -18.25 22.07 -3.43
C LEU A 277 -18.00 22.61 -4.83
N LYS A 278 -16.74 22.84 -5.19
CA LYS A 278 -16.34 23.28 -6.52
C LYS A 278 -15.19 22.42 -7.04
N ASN A 279 -15.29 21.92 -8.26
CA ASN A 279 -14.20 21.19 -8.90
C ASN A 279 -13.50 22.02 -10.01
N LEU A 280 -12.46 21.44 -10.61
CA LEU A 280 -11.67 22.07 -11.68
C LEU A 280 -12.47 22.33 -12.97
N THR A 281 -13.58 21.61 -13.19
CA THR A 281 -14.47 21.82 -14.35
C THR A 281 -15.53 22.90 -14.09
N ASN A 282 -15.43 23.64 -12.97
CA ASN A 282 -16.42 24.62 -12.51
C ASN A 282 -17.82 24.03 -12.23
N THR A 283 -17.91 22.72 -12.02
CA THR A 283 -19.12 22.11 -11.46
C THR A 283 -19.24 22.55 -10.00
N VAL A 284 -20.40 23.09 -9.65
CA VAL A 284 -20.71 23.52 -8.29
C VAL A 284 -21.84 22.66 -7.74
N ARG A 285 -21.65 22.13 -6.54
CA ARG A 285 -22.68 21.45 -5.76
C ARG A 285 -22.84 22.18 -4.43
N THR A 286 -24.07 22.44 -4.02
CA THR A 286 -24.36 23.16 -2.80
C THR A 286 -25.22 22.28 -1.91
N PHE A 287 -24.95 22.25 -0.61
CA PHE A 287 -25.65 21.39 0.34
C PHE A 287 -26.08 22.16 1.57
N ASP A 288 -27.33 21.95 1.97
CA ASP A 288 -27.78 22.26 3.33
C ASP A 288 -27.19 21.22 4.29
N ILE A 289 -26.51 21.70 5.33
CA ILE A 289 -26.10 20.85 6.45
C ILE A 289 -27.26 20.77 7.45
N LYS A 290 -27.85 19.58 7.61
CA LYS A 290 -28.96 19.36 8.55
C LYS A 290 -28.44 19.18 9.98
N HIS A 291 -29.33 19.33 10.97
CA HIS A 291 -28.99 19.24 12.40
C HIS A 291 -28.42 17.88 12.80
N ASP A 292 -28.82 16.81 12.11
CA ASP A 292 -28.32 15.45 12.30
C ASP A 292 -27.00 15.18 11.54
N GLY A 293 -26.45 16.19 10.88
CA GLY A 293 -25.23 16.11 10.09
C GLY A 293 -25.44 15.62 8.66
N ASN A 294 -26.65 15.24 8.25
CA ASN A 294 -26.91 14.84 6.87
C ASN A 294 -26.79 16.04 5.91
N LEU A 295 -26.45 15.77 4.65
CA LEU A 295 -26.31 16.80 3.62
C LEU A 295 -27.45 16.67 2.62
N VAL A 296 -28.15 17.76 2.33
CA VAL A 296 -29.19 17.79 1.28
C VAL A 296 -28.76 18.73 0.18
N GLU A 297 -28.60 18.19 -1.04
CA GLU A 297 -28.16 19.01 -2.17
C GLU A 297 -29.24 20.05 -2.55
N ALA A 298 -28.81 21.28 -2.75
CA ALA A 298 -29.67 22.44 -2.95
C ALA A 298 -30.31 22.42 -4.35
N ASN A 299 -31.41 21.68 -4.48
CA ASN A 299 -32.47 21.83 -5.47
C ASN A 299 -33.74 21.11 -4.94
N LYS A 300 -34.93 21.37 -5.50
CA LYS A 300 -36.24 20.89 -4.95
C LYS A 300 -36.36 19.35 -4.80
N SER A 301 -35.45 18.58 -5.40
CA SER A 301 -35.45 17.11 -5.40
C SER A 301 -34.04 16.53 -5.20
N GLY A 302 -33.15 17.27 -4.55
CA GLY A 302 -31.72 16.96 -4.52
C GLY A 302 -31.43 15.67 -3.73
N PRO A 303 -30.36 14.94 -4.07
CA PRO A 303 -29.97 13.78 -3.29
C PRO A 303 -29.73 14.15 -1.81
N THR A 304 -30.12 13.23 -0.93
CA THR A 304 -29.83 13.31 0.49
C THR A 304 -28.69 12.35 0.81
N PHE A 305 -27.60 12.91 1.30
CA PHE A 305 -26.43 12.18 1.76
C PHE A 305 -26.55 11.94 3.26
N TYR A 306 -26.65 10.67 3.62
CA TYR A 306 -26.70 10.24 4.99
C TYR A 306 -25.28 10.09 5.53
N ARG A 307 -25.02 10.66 6.70
CA ARG A 307 -23.73 10.51 7.37
C ARG A 307 -23.55 9.05 7.82
N ILE A 308 -22.39 8.49 7.51
CA ILE A 308 -22.02 7.13 7.91
C ILE A 308 -21.47 7.19 9.33
N GLU A 309 -22.24 6.71 10.30
CA GLU A 309 -21.85 6.71 11.72
C GLU A 309 -21.30 5.36 12.22
N SER A 310 -21.58 4.26 11.52
CA SER A 310 -21.14 2.92 11.93
C SER A 310 -19.62 2.75 11.72
N PRO A 311 -18.81 2.53 12.78
CA PRO A 311 -17.36 2.45 12.66
C PRO A 311 -16.89 1.38 11.67
N GLY A 312 -17.48 0.18 11.72
CA GLY A 312 -17.13 -0.90 10.80
C GLY A 312 -17.48 -0.57 9.34
N PHE A 313 -18.53 0.22 9.10
CA PHE A 313 -18.85 0.65 7.73
C PHE A 313 -17.93 1.78 7.26
N GLN A 314 -17.55 2.70 8.15
CA GLN A 314 -16.53 3.71 7.86
C GLN A 314 -15.21 3.05 7.45
N GLU A 315 -14.75 2.03 8.18
CA GLU A 315 -13.54 1.27 7.84
C GLU A 315 -13.62 0.65 6.45
N HIS A 316 -14.74 0.03 6.09
CA HIS A 316 -14.93 -0.54 4.75
C HIS A 316 -14.90 0.52 3.64
N VAL A 317 -15.53 1.67 3.87
CA VAL A 317 -15.52 2.78 2.89
C VAL A 317 -14.11 3.33 2.69
N LEU A 318 -13.35 3.50 3.78
CA LEU A 318 -11.98 4.00 3.70
C LEU A 318 -11.02 3.00 3.06
N LEU A 319 -11.16 1.71 3.37
CA LEU A 319 -10.41 0.65 2.70
C LEU A 319 -10.70 0.66 1.21
N PHE A 320 -11.98 0.70 0.83
CA PHE A 320 -12.40 0.78 -0.57
C PHE A 320 -11.84 2.02 -1.28
N TYR A 321 -11.90 3.21 -0.64
CA TYR A 321 -11.31 4.42 -1.18
C TYR A 321 -9.81 4.24 -1.46
N CYS A 322 -9.04 3.79 -0.45
CA CYS A 322 -7.59 3.58 -0.58
C CYS A 322 -7.22 2.55 -1.66
N GLU A 323 -7.94 1.45 -1.73
CA GLU A 323 -7.69 0.40 -2.71
C GLU A 323 -8.02 0.87 -4.13
N THR A 324 -9.14 1.59 -4.30
CA THR A 324 -9.58 2.01 -5.62
C THR A 324 -8.73 3.14 -6.21
N THR A 325 -8.25 4.08 -5.40
CA THR A 325 -7.33 5.14 -5.86
C THR A 325 -6.05 4.54 -6.44
N ASN A 326 -5.43 3.57 -5.76
CA ASN A 326 -4.25 2.88 -6.27
C ASN A 326 -4.58 1.98 -7.46
N ARG A 327 -5.70 1.27 -7.42
CA ARG A 327 -6.14 0.41 -8.53
C ARG A 327 -6.30 1.19 -9.84
N PHE A 328 -6.80 2.42 -9.80
CA PHE A 328 -6.92 3.23 -11.02
C PHE A 328 -5.56 3.55 -11.65
N ILE A 329 -4.55 3.82 -10.82
CA ILE A 329 -3.18 4.03 -11.29
C ILE A 329 -2.65 2.73 -11.92
N MET A 330 -2.81 1.59 -11.27
CA MET A 330 -2.41 0.28 -11.81
C MET A 330 -3.11 -0.04 -13.14
N ASP A 331 -4.43 0.15 -13.22
CA ASP A 331 -5.21 -0.12 -14.42
C ASP A 331 -4.86 0.86 -15.56
N SER A 332 -4.48 2.10 -15.22
CA SER A 332 -3.91 3.06 -16.17
C SER A 332 -2.55 2.60 -16.69
N ASN A 333 -1.65 2.16 -15.79
CA ASN A 333 -0.34 1.63 -16.16
C ASN A 333 -0.48 0.42 -17.09
N LEU A 334 -1.36 -0.52 -16.77
CA LEU A 334 -1.67 -1.69 -17.61
C LEU A 334 -2.20 -1.30 -18.99
N ARG A 335 -3.23 -0.43 -19.06
CA ARG A 335 -3.81 0.01 -20.33
C ARG A 335 -2.79 0.71 -21.23
N ASN A 336 -1.96 1.56 -20.63
CA ASN A 336 -0.95 2.33 -21.35
C ASN A 336 0.37 1.57 -21.54
N LYS A 337 0.47 0.32 -21.06
CA LYS A 337 1.70 -0.48 -21.04
C LYS A 337 2.89 0.28 -20.42
N LEU A 338 2.63 1.07 -19.39
CA LEU A 338 3.64 1.86 -18.70
C LEU A 338 4.47 0.94 -17.79
N ILE A 339 5.69 0.63 -18.21
CA ILE A 339 6.64 -0.21 -17.47
C ILE A 339 7.46 0.62 -16.47
N TYR A 340 7.98 1.75 -16.93
CA TYR A 340 8.83 2.63 -16.12
C TYR A 340 7.99 3.73 -15.47
N VAL A 341 8.14 3.89 -14.16
CA VAL A 341 7.47 4.92 -13.34
C VAL A 341 8.49 5.81 -12.64
N ASN A 342 8.02 6.87 -11.97
CA ASN A 342 8.85 7.82 -11.23
C ASN A 342 9.95 8.47 -12.09
N PRO A 343 9.60 9.22 -13.15
CA PRO A 343 10.57 9.80 -14.09
C PRO A 343 11.55 10.77 -13.43
N ASP A 344 11.13 11.41 -12.34
CA ASP A 344 11.96 12.33 -11.58
C ASP A 344 12.84 11.63 -10.53
N GLY A 345 12.85 10.30 -10.49
CA GLY A 345 13.48 9.48 -9.44
C GLY A 345 12.49 9.05 -8.35
N PHE A 346 12.87 8.07 -7.55
CA PHE A 346 12.04 7.42 -6.54
C PHE A 346 12.79 7.17 -5.23
N GLY A 347 12.05 6.96 -4.14
CA GLY A 347 12.55 6.68 -2.80
C GLY A 347 13.35 7.86 -2.24
N LYS A 348 12.99 9.09 -2.61
CA LYS A 348 13.75 10.28 -2.22
C LYS A 348 13.51 10.59 -0.75
N ASP A 349 14.57 10.56 0.05
CA ASP A 349 14.46 10.83 1.48
C ASP A 349 15.81 11.13 2.14
N LEU A 350 15.73 11.65 3.36
CA LEU A 350 16.83 11.80 4.29
C LEU A 350 16.74 10.69 5.36
N VAL A 351 17.73 9.80 5.40
CA VAL A 351 17.75 8.73 6.41
C VAL A 351 19.02 8.73 7.25
N PHE A 352 18.88 8.31 8.50
CA PHE A 352 20.00 8.10 9.43
C PHE A 352 20.32 6.62 9.52
N LYS A 353 21.59 6.27 9.40
CA LYS A 353 22.04 4.88 9.44
C LYS A 353 22.59 4.50 10.81
N ASN A 354 22.20 3.32 11.30
CA ASN A 354 22.76 2.67 12.49
C ASN A 354 22.92 3.60 13.72
N PHE A 355 21.90 4.43 14.00
CA PHE A 355 21.81 5.33 15.17
C PHE A 355 22.84 6.47 15.22
N VAL A 356 23.69 6.59 14.22
CA VAL A 356 24.68 7.66 14.16
C VAL A 356 23.99 8.90 13.61
N LYS A 357 23.77 9.90 14.48
CA LYS A 357 23.07 11.15 14.11
C LYS A 357 23.73 11.89 12.93
N ASP A 358 25.02 11.66 12.70
CA ASP A 358 25.80 12.30 11.64
C ASP A 358 26.03 11.39 10.41
N ASP A 359 25.68 10.10 10.44
CA ASP A 359 25.74 9.19 9.27
C ASP A 359 24.44 9.32 8.46
N MET A 360 24.26 10.53 7.94
CA MET A 360 23.11 10.94 7.14
C MET A 360 23.31 10.49 5.70
N VAL A 361 22.36 9.71 5.19
CA VAL A 361 22.33 9.26 3.80
C VAL A 361 21.23 10.03 3.08
N VAL A 362 21.63 10.84 2.11
CA VAL A 362 20.69 11.50 1.19
C VAL A 362 20.43 10.56 0.03
N ILE A 363 19.17 10.17 -0.13
CA ILE A 363 18.73 9.37 -1.27
C ILE A 363 18.04 10.32 -2.25
N SER A 364 18.68 10.58 -3.38
CA SER A 364 18.18 11.41 -4.49
C SER A 364 17.49 10.62 -5.58
#